data_AF-A0A1I7VRZ7-F1
#
_entry.id   AF-A0A1I7VRZ7-F1
#
_cell.length_a   1.000
_cell.length_b   1.000
_cell.length_c   1.000
_cell.angle_alpha   90.00
_cell.angle_beta   90.00
_cell.angle_gamma   90.00
#
_symmetry.space_group_name_H-M   'P 1'
#
loop_
_entity.id
_entity.type
_entity.pdbx_description
1 polymer ?
#
loop_
_entity_poly.entity_id
_entity_poly.type
_entity_poly.pdbx_seq_one_letter_code
_entity_poly.pdbx_strand_id
1 'polypeptide(L)'
;MKLLQNMLLAQKVNEFTGRLHELHVALNEFQGICIFITQCEKLNGELEGERRSHADELRQINQDINHLEDTFKSLKSGNDARKDSIAQKYREIERDLNHTNEILCESGISETNLLTNEMLFPSQFDEVIDNSAANHLALTTPLVLNQLSHLSFLEMLNRHRNHILEASDRILYTSGGVTATATVSMNSIISAISEPAKMKYMFIDDKEKLD
;
A
#
# COMPACT_ATOMS: atom_id res chain seq x y z
N MET A 1 10.60 34.27 -80.60
CA MET A 1 10.77 32.86 -80.17
C MET A 1 11.65 32.70 -78.93
N LYS A 2 12.94 33.09 -78.94
CA LYS A 2 13.85 32.90 -77.77
C LYS A 2 13.35 33.48 -76.44
N LEU A 3 12.70 34.65 -76.47
CA LEU A 3 12.21 35.35 -75.27
C LEU A 3 11.02 34.62 -74.62
N LEU A 4 10.12 34.05 -75.45
CA LEU A 4 9.00 33.20 -75.01
C LEU A 4 9.51 31.89 -74.40
N GLN A 5 10.56 31.31 -74.99
CA GLN A 5 11.19 30.09 -74.48
C GLN A 5 11.90 30.32 -73.14
N ASN A 6 12.58 31.45 -72.97
CA ASN A 6 13.19 31.83 -71.69
C ASN A 6 12.13 32.08 -70.60
N MET A 7 10.99 32.68 -70.95
CA MET A 7 9.89 32.91 -70.00
C MET A 7 9.26 31.59 -69.54
N LEU A 8 9.05 30.65 -70.46
CA LEU A 8 8.53 29.31 -70.14
C LEU A 8 9.51 28.51 -69.26
N LEU A 9 10.81 28.60 -69.55
CA LEU A 9 11.87 28.01 -68.72
C LEU A 9 11.87 28.58 -67.31
N ALA A 10 11.78 29.91 -67.17
CA ALA A 10 11.71 30.57 -65.86
C ALA A 10 10.46 30.13 -65.07
N GLN A 11 9.31 29.99 -65.74
CA GLN A 11 8.09 29.49 -65.12
C GLN A 11 8.27 28.05 -64.60
N LYS A 12 8.88 27.17 -65.40
CA LYS A 12 9.13 25.77 -65.01
C LYS A 12 10.12 25.66 -63.85
N VAL A 13 11.14 26.51 -63.81
CA VAL A 13 12.08 26.58 -62.68
C VAL A 13 11.37 27.04 -61.40
N ASN A 14 10.46 28.02 -61.50
CA ASN A 14 9.67 28.46 -60.34
C ASN A 14 8.71 27.39 -59.84
N GLU A 15 8.03 26.66 -60.75
CA GLU A 15 7.18 25.52 -60.39
C GLU A 15 7.97 24.43 -59.67
N PHE A 16 9.15 24.07 -60.21
CA PHE A 16 10.05 23.10 -59.57
C PHE A 16 10.51 23.57 -58.19
N THR A 17 10.89 24.84 -58.06
CA THR A 17 11.34 25.41 -56.78
C THR A 17 10.22 25.39 -55.74
N GLY A 18 8.98 25.69 -56.14
CA GLY A 18 7.81 25.58 -55.28
C GLY A 18 7.57 24.15 -54.79
N ARG A 19 7.61 23.17 -55.71
CA ARG A 19 7.47 21.74 -55.37
C ARG A 19 8.59 21.24 -54.46
N LEU A 20 9.82 21.69 -54.69
CA LEU A 20 10.96 21.35 -53.84
C LEU A 20 10.80 21.92 -52.43
N HIS A 21 10.22 23.12 -52.29
CA HIS A 21 9.93 23.70 -50.99
C HIS A 21 8.82 22.93 -50.25
N GLU A 22 7.71 22.62 -50.92
CA GLU A 22 6.63 21.78 -50.39
C GLU A 22 7.17 20.42 -49.89
N LEU A 23 8.04 19.79 -50.68
CA LEU A 23 8.65 18.51 -50.31
C LEU A 23 9.54 18.63 -49.07
N HIS A 24 10.34 19.70 -48.93
CA HIS A 24 11.15 19.93 -47.74
C HIS A 24 10.29 20.15 -46.48
N VAL A 25 9.18 20.87 -46.61
CA VAL A 25 8.23 21.08 -45.49
C VAL A 25 7.64 19.73 -45.06
N ALA A 26 7.12 18.95 -46.01
CA ALA A 26 6.55 17.63 -45.73
C ALA A 26 7.59 16.67 -45.11
N LEU A 27 8.84 16.72 -45.57
CA LEU A 27 9.93 15.90 -45.01
C LEU A 27 10.24 16.28 -43.56
N ASN A 28 10.28 17.57 -43.24
CA ASN A 28 10.50 18.04 -41.87
C ASN A 28 9.34 17.65 -40.94
N GLU A 29 8.10 17.76 -41.41
CA GLU A 29 6.92 17.30 -40.67
C GLU A 29 6.98 15.79 -40.40
N PHE A 30 7.32 15.00 -41.42
CA PHE A 30 7.49 13.56 -41.29
C PHE A 30 8.59 13.20 -40.29
N GLN A 31 9.72 13.91 -40.32
CA GLN A 31 10.79 13.72 -39.33
C GLN A 31 10.31 14.04 -37.91
N GLY A 32 9.53 15.10 -37.74
CA GLY A 32 8.91 15.44 -36.45
C GLY A 32 7.99 14.34 -35.93
N ILE A 33 7.16 13.76 -36.81
CA ILE A 33 6.27 12.64 -36.47
C ILE A 33 7.08 11.41 -36.03
N CYS A 34 8.15 11.06 -36.75
CA CYS A 34 9.01 9.94 -36.39
C CYS A 34 9.63 10.13 -34.99
N ILE A 35 10.11 11.32 -34.67
CA ILE A 35 10.65 11.63 -33.34
C ILE A 35 9.58 11.47 -32.26
N PHE A 36 8.37 11.98 -32.51
CA PHE A 36 7.25 11.86 -31.59
C PHE A 36 6.87 10.39 -31.34
N ILE A 37 6.80 9.57 -32.38
CA ILE A 37 6.52 8.13 -32.25
C ILE A 37 7.58 7.46 -31.36
N THR A 38 8.86 7.73 -31.60
CA THR A 38 9.94 7.18 -30.76
C THR A 38 9.81 7.61 -29.29
N GLN A 39 9.38 8.84 -29.02
CA GLN A 39 9.13 9.31 -27.66
C GLN A 39 7.95 8.57 -27.02
N CYS A 40 6.86 8.33 -27.77
CA CYS A 40 5.72 7.55 -27.29
C CYS A 40 6.11 6.10 -26.98
N GLU A 41 6.91 5.47 -27.83
CA GLU A 41 7.41 4.10 -27.62
C GLU A 41 8.28 4.02 -26.35
N LYS A 42 9.15 5.01 -26.14
CA LYS A 42 9.96 5.11 -24.92
C LYS A 42 9.08 5.23 -23.68
N LEU A 43 8.11 6.16 -23.70
CA LEU A 43 7.19 6.37 -22.58
C LEU A 43 6.36 5.12 -22.29
N ASN A 44 5.89 4.42 -23.33
CA ASN A 44 5.18 3.16 -23.18
C ASN A 44 6.04 2.10 -22.49
N GLY A 45 7.34 2.02 -22.82
CA GLY A 45 8.28 1.15 -22.14
C GLY A 45 8.50 1.51 -20.66
N GLU A 46 8.59 2.80 -20.35
CA GLU A 46 8.70 3.30 -18.97
C GLU A 46 7.45 2.94 -18.14
N LEU A 47 6.26 3.18 -18.68
CA LEU A 47 4.98 2.86 -18.03
C LEU A 47 4.80 1.35 -17.81
N GLU A 48 5.21 0.52 -18.76
CA GLU A 48 5.18 -0.93 -18.61
C GLU A 48 6.18 -1.42 -17.55
N GLY A 49 7.31 -0.72 -17.40
CA GLY A 49 8.27 -0.92 -16.31
C GLY A 49 7.66 -0.60 -14.95
N GLU A 50 7.03 0.57 -14.82
CA GLU A 50 6.34 0.99 -13.60
C GLU A 50 5.20 0.04 -13.23
N ARG A 51 4.38 -0.36 -14.22
CA ARG A 51 3.30 -1.34 -14.04
C ARG A 51 3.82 -2.66 -13.47
N ARG A 52 4.98 -3.13 -13.95
CA ARG A 52 5.62 -4.36 -13.45
C ARG A 52 6.14 -4.18 -12.03
N SER A 53 6.81 -3.06 -11.73
CA SER A 53 7.28 -2.74 -10.38
C SER A 53 6.14 -2.75 -9.37
N HIS A 54 5.04 -2.06 -9.68
CA HIS A 54 3.85 -2.04 -8.82
C HIS A 54 3.21 -3.43 -8.64
N ALA A 55 3.22 -4.27 -9.67
CA ALA A 55 2.72 -5.64 -9.55
C ALA A 55 3.59 -6.50 -8.61
N ASP A 56 4.91 -6.34 -8.68
CA ASP A 56 5.85 -7.03 -7.79
C ASP A 56 5.71 -6.54 -6.33
N GLU A 57 5.56 -5.23 -6.13
CA GLU A 57 5.30 -4.63 -4.81
C GLU A 57 3.99 -5.14 -4.21
N LEU A 58 2.90 -5.18 -4.98
CA LEU A 58 1.63 -5.75 -4.55
C LEU A 58 1.75 -7.23 -4.17
N ARG A 59 2.56 -7.99 -4.93
CA ARG A 59 2.83 -9.40 -4.60
C ARG A 59 3.54 -9.52 -3.26
N GLN A 60 4.54 -8.67 -3.00
CA GLN A 60 5.26 -8.64 -1.73
C GLN A 60 4.33 -8.28 -0.57
N ILE A 61 3.52 -7.22 -0.71
CA ILE A 61 2.55 -6.81 0.32
C ILE A 61 1.60 -7.96 0.67
N ASN A 62 1.08 -8.67 -0.34
CA ASN A 62 0.21 -9.82 -0.12
C ASN A 62 0.92 -10.98 0.62
N GLN A 63 2.21 -11.19 0.36
CA GLN A 63 3.00 -12.18 1.09
C GLN A 63 3.18 -11.76 2.55
N ASP A 64 3.47 -10.48 2.79
CA ASP A 64 3.66 -9.94 4.13
C ASP A 64 2.35 -10.00 4.94
N ILE A 65 1.21 -9.69 4.33
CA ILE A 65 -0.12 -9.84 4.94
C ILE A 65 -0.34 -11.28 5.41
N ASN A 66 -0.13 -12.26 4.52
CA ASN A 66 -0.30 -13.67 4.88
C ASN A 66 0.63 -14.09 6.02
N HIS A 67 1.89 -13.67 5.99
CA HIS A 67 2.84 -13.95 7.06
C HIS A 67 2.41 -13.34 8.41
N LEU A 68 1.92 -12.10 8.40
CA LEU A 68 1.42 -11.43 9.61
C LEU A 68 0.17 -12.13 10.16
N GLU A 69 -0.75 -12.56 9.30
CA GLU A 69 -1.93 -13.32 9.70
C GLU A 69 -1.54 -14.64 10.39
N ASP A 70 -0.58 -15.38 9.84
CA ASP A 70 -0.10 -16.63 10.44
C ASP A 70 0.63 -16.39 11.77
N THR A 71 1.42 -15.32 11.84
CA THR A 71 2.07 -14.89 13.09
C THR A 71 1.03 -14.55 14.16
N PHE A 72 -0.03 -13.82 13.79
CA PHE A 72 -1.10 -13.46 14.71
C PHE A 72 -1.88 -14.69 15.20
N LYS A 73 -2.21 -15.63 14.31
CA LYS A 73 -2.86 -16.90 14.69
C LYS A 73 -2.00 -17.70 15.68
N SER A 74 -0.69 -17.78 15.43
CA SER A 74 0.26 -18.47 16.30
C SER A 74 0.39 -17.80 17.68
N LEU A 75 0.47 -16.47 17.72
CA LEU A 75 0.51 -15.72 18.97
C LEU A 75 -0.79 -15.87 19.75
N LYS A 76 -1.94 -15.82 19.08
CA LYS A 76 -3.25 -16.01 19.70
C LYS A 76 -3.38 -17.40 20.30
N SER A 77 -3.05 -18.45 19.56
CA SER A 77 -3.10 -19.83 20.08
C SER A 77 -2.13 -20.05 21.24
N GLY A 78 -0.93 -19.48 21.17
CA GLY A 78 0.04 -19.52 22.26
C GLY A 78 -0.38 -18.71 23.50
N ASN A 79 -1.18 -17.66 23.33
CA ASN A 79 -1.76 -16.91 24.43
C ASN A 79 -2.94 -17.66 25.06
N ASP A 80 -3.84 -18.21 24.25
CA ASP A 80 -4.99 -18.99 24.72
C ASP A 80 -4.50 -20.21 25.52
N ALA A 81 -3.49 -20.94 25.02
CA ALA A 81 -2.87 -22.04 25.74
C ALA A 81 -2.25 -21.61 27.09
N ARG A 82 -1.65 -20.42 27.16
CA ARG A 82 -1.12 -19.87 28.42
C ARG A 82 -2.24 -19.50 29.39
N LYS A 83 -3.33 -18.87 28.91
CA LYS A 83 -4.50 -18.55 29.74
C LYS A 83 -5.13 -19.82 30.31
N ASP A 84 -5.27 -20.86 29.50
CA ASP A 84 -5.80 -22.15 29.94
C ASP A 84 -4.90 -22.81 31.00
N SER A 85 -3.58 -22.76 30.81
CA SER A 85 -2.60 -23.27 31.78
C SER A 85 -2.66 -22.52 33.11
N ILE A 86 -2.75 -21.18 33.07
CA ILE A 86 -2.90 -20.34 34.27
C ILE A 86 -4.20 -20.68 34.98
N ALA A 87 -5.34 -20.71 34.27
CA ALA A 87 -6.64 -21.05 34.84
C ALA A 87 -6.65 -22.45 35.47
N GLN A 88 -5.95 -23.42 34.86
CA GLN A 88 -5.78 -24.75 35.44
C GLN A 88 -5.00 -24.71 36.76
N LYS A 89 -3.90 -23.94 36.82
CA LYS A 89 -3.10 -23.78 38.03
C LYS A 89 -3.88 -23.09 39.15
N TYR A 90 -4.69 -22.08 38.84
CA TYR A 90 -5.59 -21.46 39.80
C TYR A 90 -6.56 -22.47 40.43
N ARG A 91 -7.22 -23.31 39.60
CA ARG A 91 -8.12 -24.36 40.09
C ARG A 91 -7.42 -25.43 40.95
N GLU A 92 -6.16 -25.71 40.66
CA GLU A 92 -5.34 -26.64 41.45
C GLU A 92 -5.05 -26.06 42.83
N ILE A 93 -4.59 -24.80 42.89
CA ILE A 93 -4.31 -24.09 44.14
C ILE A 93 -5.58 -23.94 44.99
N GLU A 94 -6.72 -23.59 44.38
CA GLU A 94 -8.00 -23.48 45.09
C GLU A 94 -8.43 -24.81 45.70
N ARG A 95 -8.19 -25.93 45.00
CA ARG A 95 -8.48 -27.27 45.53
C ARG A 95 -7.57 -27.60 46.72
N ASP A 96 -6.27 -27.33 46.60
CA ASP A 96 -5.28 -27.60 47.64
C ASP A 96 -5.52 -26.71 48.88
N LEU A 97 -5.95 -25.47 48.67
CA LEU A 97 -6.39 -24.55 49.71
C LEU A 97 -7.57 -25.13 50.49
N ASN A 98 -8.62 -25.54 49.79
CA ASN A 98 -9.81 -26.13 50.41
C ASN A 98 -9.46 -27.39 51.21
N HIS A 99 -8.63 -28.27 50.63
CA HIS A 99 -8.18 -29.48 51.31
C HIS A 99 -7.33 -29.17 52.57
N THR A 100 -6.46 -28.16 52.50
CA THR A 100 -5.68 -27.72 53.65
C THR A 100 -6.58 -27.15 54.75
N ASN A 101 -7.60 -26.38 54.39
CA ASN A 101 -8.57 -25.84 55.34
C ASN A 101 -9.39 -26.95 56.02
N GLU A 102 -9.77 -28.01 55.29
CA GLU A 102 -10.40 -29.20 55.87
C GLU A 102 -9.50 -29.83 56.96
N ILE A 103 -8.22 -30.04 56.67
CA ILE A 103 -7.25 -30.59 57.64
C ILE A 103 -7.07 -29.68 58.87
N LEU A 104 -7.04 -28.36 58.67
CA LEU A 104 -6.94 -27.39 59.76
C LEU A 104 -8.16 -27.46 60.69
N CYS A 105 -9.36 -27.55 60.12
CA CYS A 105 -10.60 -27.74 60.87
C CYS A 105 -10.56 -29.07 61.67
N GLU A 106 -10.16 -30.17 61.04
CA GLU A 106 -10.00 -31.47 61.71
C GLU A 106 -8.99 -31.44 62.86
N SER A 107 -7.98 -30.57 62.76
CA SER A 107 -6.94 -30.37 63.79
C SER A 107 -7.36 -29.43 64.92
N GLY A 108 -8.58 -28.86 64.89
CA GLY A 108 -9.13 -28.00 65.94
C GLY A 108 -8.86 -26.50 65.75
N ILE A 109 -8.45 -26.06 64.55
CA ILE A 109 -8.33 -24.63 64.21
C ILE A 109 -9.73 -24.06 63.97
N SER A 110 -10.02 -22.89 64.56
CA SER A 110 -11.28 -22.15 64.36
C SER A 110 -11.44 -21.68 62.91
N GLU A 111 -12.66 -21.71 62.36
CA GLU A 111 -13.01 -21.23 61.02
C GLU A 111 -12.54 -19.80 60.73
N THR A 112 -12.43 -18.97 61.77
CA THR A 112 -11.95 -17.57 61.67
C THR A 112 -10.47 -17.46 61.31
N ASN A 113 -9.69 -18.53 61.41
CA ASN A 113 -8.25 -18.56 61.15
C ASN A 113 -7.89 -19.40 59.90
N LEU A 114 -8.88 -19.75 59.07
CA LEU A 114 -8.65 -20.49 57.84
C LEU A 114 -7.96 -19.64 56.77
N LEU A 115 -7.26 -20.31 55.87
CA LEU A 115 -6.59 -19.67 54.73
C LEU A 115 -7.64 -19.16 53.75
N THR A 116 -7.53 -17.89 53.34
CA THR A 116 -8.44 -17.27 52.36
C THR A 116 -7.76 -17.11 51.01
N ASN A 117 -8.56 -17.05 49.94
CA ASN A 117 -8.05 -16.75 48.60
C ASN A 117 -7.29 -15.42 48.54
N GLU A 118 -7.67 -14.41 49.34
CA GLU A 118 -6.97 -13.12 49.41
C GLU A 118 -5.56 -13.22 50.01
N MET A 119 -5.29 -14.22 50.87
CA MET A 119 -3.94 -14.47 51.39
C MET A 119 -3.01 -15.13 50.36
N LEU A 120 -3.57 -15.89 49.41
CA LEU A 120 -2.80 -16.66 48.42
C LEU A 120 -2.70 -15.96 47.05
N PHE A 121 -3.68 -15.13 46.72
CA PHE A 121 -3.74 -14.41 45.44
C PHE A 121 -3.73 -12.89 45.68
N PRO A 122 -2.55 -12.27 45.71
CA PRO A 122 -2.43 -10.83 45.73
C PRO A 122 -3.12 -10.22 44.50
N SER A 123 -3.86 -9.12 44.67
CA SER A 123 -4.64 -8.39 43.64
C SER A 123 -3.86 -7.96 42.37
N GLN A 124 -2.55 -8.11 42.39
CA GLN A 124 -1.60 -7.85 41.30
C GLN A 124 -1.62 -8.91 40.18
N PHE A 125 -2.33 -10.04 40.35
CA PHE A 125 -2.43 -11.06 39.30
C PHE A 125 -3.43 -10.72 38.19
N ASP A 126 -4.49 -9.95 38.48
CA ASP A 126 -5.46 -9.51 37.46
C ASP A 126 -4.81 -8.58 36.43
N GLU A 127 -3.85 -7.75 36.85
CA GLU A 127 -3.13 -6.84 35.96
C GLU A 127 -2.24 -7.56 34.94
N VAL A 128 -1.70 -8.74 35.26
CA VAL A 128 -0.77 -9.47 34.39
C VAL A 128 -1.50 -10.15 33.22
N ILE A 129 -2.76 -10.53 33.43
CA ILE A 129 -3.56 -11.25 32.43
C ILE A 129 -4.10 -10.29 31.36
N ASP A 130 -4.44 -9.05 31.73
CA ASP A 130 -4.94 -8.04 30.80
C ASP A 130 -3.83 -7.22 30.13
N ASN A 131 -2.71 -6.93 30.82
CA ASN A 131 -1.61 -6.13 30.25
C ASN A 131 -0.79 -6.86 29.17
N SER A 132 -0.93 -8.19 29.02
CA SER A 132 -0.28 -8.96 27.95
C SER A 132 -0.70 -8.47 26.56
N ALA A 133 -1.98 -8.17 26.35
CA ALA A 133 -2.50 -7.69 25.06
C ALA A 133 -1.97 -6.29 24.70
N ALA A 134 -1.80 -5.41 25.69
CA ALA A 134 -1.29 -4.05 25.49
C ALA A 134 0.22 -4.01 25.26
N ASN A 135 0.99 -4.86 25.95
CA ASN A 135 2.46 -4.87 25.84
C ASN A 135 2.96 -5.49 24.53
N HIS A 136 2.23 -6.41 23.90
CA HIS A 136 2.58 -6.92 22.57
C HIS A 136 2.38 -5.87 21.45
N LEU A 137 1.41 -4.96 21.60
CA LEU A 137 1.26 -3.83 20.67
C LEU A 137 2.43 -2.84 20.84
N ALA A 138 2.86 -2.59 22.09
CA ALA A 138 3.97 -1.69 22.40
C ALA A 138 5.35 -2.21 21.96
N LEU A 139 5.63 -3.52 22.06
CA LEU A 139 6.90 -4.15 21.61
C LEU A 139 6.99 -4.36 20.09
N THR A 140 5.85 -4.50 19.40
CA THR A 140 5.82 -4.56 17.94
C THR A 140 6.00 -3.19 17.32
N THR A 141 5.54 -2.10 17.95
CA THR A 141 5.74 -0.73 17.42
C THR A 141 7.19 -0.38 17.08
N PRO A 142 8.19 -0.50 17.98
CA PRO A 142 9.56 -0.14 17.66
C PRO A 142 10.24 -1.15 16.72
N LEU A 143 9.88 -2.45 16.77
CA LEU A 143 10.46 -3.46 15.88
C LEU A 143 9.92 -3.31 14.44
N VAL A 144 8.61 -3.07 14.30
CA VAL A 144 7.95 -2.77 13.03
C VAL A 144 8.43 -1.42 12.50
N LEU A 145 8.51 -0.38 13.32
CA LEU A 145 8.99 0.94 12.89
C LEU A 145 10.48 0.92 12.46
N ASN A 146 11.30 0.07 13.08
CA ASN A 146 12.69 -0.16 12.69
C ASN A 146 12.83 -1.05 11.44
N GLN A 147 11.81 -1.83 11.07
CA GLN A 147 11.77 -2.57 9.80
C GLN A 147 11.18 -1.72 8.67
N LEU A 148 10.24 -0.82 8.98
CA LEU A 148 9.64 0.15 8.04
C LEU A 148 10.64 1.22 7.59
N SER A 149 11.68 1.53 8.38
CA SER A 149 12.75 2.46 8.02
C SER A 149 13.59 1.98 6.83
N HIS A 150 13.58 0.67 6.54
CA HIS A 150 14.31 0.05 5.43
C HIS A 150 13.47 -0.14 4.17
N LEU A 151 12.16 0.16 4.21
CA LEU A 151 11.30 0.04 3.04
C LEU A 151 11.46 1.27 2.16
N SER A 152 12.24 1.11 1.10
CA SER A 152 12.38 2.05 -0.03
C SER A 152 11.03 2.57 -0.54
N PHE A 153 9.96 1.79 -0.38
CA PHE A 153 8.60 2.16 -0.73
C PHE A 153 8.03 3.32 0.11
N LEU A 154 8.26 3.35 1.43
CA LEU A 154 7.80 4.49 2.26
C LEU A 154 8.60 5.75 1.96
N GLU A 155 9.90 5.61 1.71
CA GLU A 155 10.74 6.71 1.22
C GLU A 155 10.27 7.21 -0.16
N MET A 156 9.89 6.29 -1.06
CA MET A 156 9.35 6.60 -2.38
C MET A 156 8.01 7.33 -2.29
N LEU A 157 7.07 6.86 -1.47
CA LEU A 157 5.80 7.53 -1.22
C LEU A 157 6.00 8.93 -0.62
N ASN A 158 6.96 9.07 0.30
CA ASN A 158 7.26 10.35 0.93
C ASN A 158 7.93 11.33 -0.07
N ARG A 159 8.82 10.84 -0.94
CA ARG A 159 9.36 11.63 -2.08
C ARG A 159 8.27 12.02 -3.06
N HIS A 160 7.36 11.11 -3.41
CA HIS A 160 6.26 11.39 -4.34
C HIS A 160 5.32 12.46 -3.77
N ARG A 161 4.99 12.38 -2.47
CA ARG A 161 4.22 13.41 -1.76
C ARG A 161 4.90 14.78 -1.82
N ASN A 162 6.20 14.85 -1.55
CA ASN A 162 6.94 16.10 -1.60
C ASN A 162 7.08 16.66 -3.02
N HIS A 163 7.21 15.79 -4.03
CA HIS A 163 7.22 16.20 -5.44
C HIS A 163 5.87 16.79 -5.89
N ILE A 164 4.75 16.22 -5.44
CA ILE A 164 3.41 16.74 -5.75
C ILE A 164 3.19 18.11 -5.08
N LEU A 165 3.67 18.30 -3.86
CA LEU A 165 3.63 19.58 -3.15
C LEU A 165 4.50 20.64 -3.83
N GLU A 166 5.73 20.31 -4.22
CA GLU A 166 6.62 21.23 -4.96
C GLU A 166 6.09 21.56 -6.37
N ALA A 167 5.45 20.60 -7.05
CA ALA A 167 4.79 20.83 -8.33
C ALA A 167 3.58 21.76 -8.18
N SER A 168 2.86 21.67 -7.06
CA SER A 168 1.73 22.55 -6.73
C SER A 168 2.19 23.98 -6.45
N ASP A 169 3.32 24.17 -5.79
CA ASP A 169 3.90 25.50 -5.53
C ASP A 169 4.46 26.16 -6.79
N ARG A 170 5.01 25.39 -7.75
CA ARG A 170 5.47 25.91 -9.05
C ARG A 170 4.33 26.39 -9.96
N ILE A 171 3.12 25.84 -9.82
CA ILE A 171 1.94 26.27 -10.61
C ILE A 171 1.39 27.60 -10.10
N LEU A 172 1.58 27.93 -8.81
CA LEU A 172 1.15 29.23 -8.26
C LEU A 172 2.06 30.41 -8.67
N TYR A 173 3.37 30.19 -8.82
CA TYR A 173 4.32 31.25 -9.17
C TYR A 173 4.44 31.54 -10.68
N THR A 174 3.81 30.74 -11.55
CA THR A 174 3.81 30.97 -13.01
C THR A 174 2.53 31.66 -13.52
N SER A 175 1.53 31.87 -12.66
CA SER A 175 0.29 32.62 -12.99
C SER A 175 0.49 34.14 -12.82
N GLY A 176 1.50 34.67 -13.50
CA GLY A 176 1.80 36.09 -13.56
C GLY A 176 2.10 36.55 -14.99
N GLY A 177 1.25 36.20 -15.97
CA GLY A 177 1.37 36.78 -17.30
C GLY A 177 0.71 36.00 -18.45
N VAL A 178 -0.36 36.61 -18.98
CA VAL A 178 -0.74 36.62 -20.41
C VAL A 178 -1.50 35.40 -20.98
N THR A 179 -2.84 35.57 -21.00
CA THR A 179 -3.84 35.20 -22.03
C THR A 179 -3.63 33.97 -22.93
N ALA A 180 -4.50 32.96 -22.80
CA ALA A 180 -5.49 32.54 -23.81
C ALA A 180 -6.08 31.14 -23.51
N THR A 181 -7.39 31.10 -23.30
CA THR A 181 -8.38 30.04 -23.62
C THR A 181 -7.93 28.56 -23.69
N ALA A 182 -8.21 27.81 -22.62
CA ALA A 182 -8.81 26.47 -22.68
C ALA A 182 -9.26 26.06 -21.26
N THR A 183 -10.45 26.46 -20.84
CA THR A 183 -11.09 25.94 -19.63
C THR A 183 -11.57 24.50 -19.87
N VAL A 184 -10.68 23.53 -19.68
CA VAL A 184 -11.09 22.16 -19.34
C VAL A 184 -11.35 22.16 -17.83
N SER A 185 -12.61 22.03 -17.43
CA SER A 185 -13.03 22.02 -16.04
C SER A 185 -12.42 20.80 -15.32
N MET A 186 -11.51 21.05 -14.37
CA MET A 186 -10.90 20.04 -13.49
C MET A 186 -11.93 19.22 -12.69
N ASN A 187 -13.19 19.65 -12.62
CA ASN A 187 -14.26 18.90 -11.97
C ASN A 187 -14.58 17.58 -12.68
N SER A 188 -14.32 17.46 -14.00
CA SER A 188 -14.59 16.22 -14.74
C SER A 188 -13.59 15.10 -14.45
N ILE A 189 -12.37 15.44 -14.02
CA ILE A 189 -11.34 14.43 -13.71
C ILE A 189 -11.59 13.86 -12.31
N ILE A 190 -11.98 14.69 -11.34
CA ILE A 190 -12.24 14.27 -9.96
C ILE A 190 -13.48 13.33 -9.87
N SER A 191 -14.49 13.50 -10.73
CA SER A 191 -15.63 12.58 -10.78
C SER A 191 -15.29 11.19 -11.35
N ALA A 192 -14.26 11.05 -12.20
CA ALA A 192 -13.85 9.76 -12.77
C ALA A 192 -13.03 8.89 -11.79
N ILE A 193 -12.49 9.49 -10.72
CA ILE A 193 -11.69 8.81 -9.69
C ILE A 193 -12.54 8.37 -8.49
N SER A 194 -13.82 8.79 -8.43
CA SER A 194 -14.72 8.51 -7.31
C SER A 194 -15.62 7.29 -7.54
N GLU A 195 -15.41 6.55 -8.62
CA GLU A 195 -16.16 5.32 -8.89
C GLU A 195 -15.45 4.12 -8.22
N PRO A 196 -16.03 3.51 -7.17
CA PRO A 196 -15.41 2.35 -6.53
C PRO A 196 -15.49 1.17 -7.50
N ALA A 197 -14.33 0.70 -7.95
CA ALA A 197 -14.22 -0.53 -8.73
C ALA A 197 -14.85 -1.69 -7.94
N LYS A 198 -16.02 -2.17 -8.38
CA LYS A 198 -16.65 -3.38 -7.85
C LYS A 198 -15.80 -4.59 -8.26
N MET A 199 -14.90 -5.02 -7.39
CA MET A 199 -14.16 -6.26 -7.54
C MET A 199 -15.14 -7.44 -7.39
N LYS A 200 -15.38 -8.16 -8.49
CA LYS A 200 -16.15 -9.40 -8.47
C LYS A 200 -15.27 -10.48 -7.84
N TYR A 201 -15.56 -10.88 -6.61
CA TYR A 201 -14.95 -12.06 -6.01
C TYR A 201 -15.28 -13.28 -6.88
N MET A 202 -14.30 -13.81 -7.60
CA MET A 202 -14.39 -15.17 -8.14
C MET A 202 -14.15 -16.12 -6.97
N PHE A 203 -15.23 -16.55 -6.33
CA PHE A 203 -15.23 -17.80 -5.58
C PHE A 203 -15.02 -18.92 -6.60
N ILE A 204 -13.83 -19.53 -6.58
CA ILE A 204 -13.62 -20.83 -7.19
C ILE A 204 -14.13 -21.83 -6.17
N ASP A 205 -15.38 -22.26 -6.33
CA ASP A 205 -15.92 -23.42 -5.61
C ASP A 205 -15.25 -24.67 -6.17
N ASP A 206 -14.20 -25.12 -5.49
CA ASP A 206 -13.76 -26.51 -5.54
C ASP A 206 -14.79 -27.35 -4.78
N LYS A 207 -15.81 -27.87 -5.47
CA LYS A 207 -16.45 -29.16 -5.15
C LYS A 207 -17.45 -29.62 -6.21
N GLU A 208 -17.43 -30.94 -6.42
CA GLU A 208 -18.34 -31.79 -7.22
C GLU A 208 -18.05 -31.81 -8.74
N LYS A 209 -17.68 -32.93 -9.38
CA LYS A 209 -18.06 -34.35 -9.19
C LYS A 209 -16.96 -35.27 -9.74
N LEU A 210 -16.46 -36.19 -8.90
CA LEU A 210 -16.59 -37.64 -9.16
C LEU A 210 -17.85 -38.00 -9.96
N ASP A 211 -17.64 -38.43 -11.21
CA ASP A 211 -17.94 -39.79 -11.70
C ASP A 211 -17.13 -40.06 -12.98
#